data_AF-A0A4R6RPJ5-F1
#
_entry.id   AF-A0A4R6RPJ5-F1
#
_cell.length_a   1.000
_cell.length_b   1.000
_cell.length_c   1.000
_cell.angle_alpha   90.00
_cell.angle_beta   90.00
_cell.angle_gamma   90.00
#
_symmetry.space_group_name_H-M   'P 1'
#
loop_
_entity.id
_entity.type
_entity.pdbx_description
1 polymer ?
#
loop_
_entity_poly.entity_id
_entity_poly.type
_entity_poly.pdbx_seq_one_letter_code
_entity_poly.pdbx_strand_id
1 'polypeptide(L)' 'MEKTWNNKAWFMVAPVVLLVAFSAVIPLMTVVNYSVQDTFGNNEFFWAGTQWFEEVLAS' A
#
# COMPACT_ATOMS: atom_id res chain seq x y z
N MET A 1 -41.38 8.07 -13.42
CA MET A 1 -40.60 7.83 -12.18
C MET A 1 -39.27 8.53 -12.35
N GLU A 2 -39.09 9.70 -11.73
CA GLU A 2 -37.76 10.33 -11.61
C GLU A 2 -37.16 9.87 -10.28
N LYS A 3 -36.19 8.96 -10.34
CA LYS A 3 -35.47 8.53 -9.13
C LYS A 3 -34.48 9.63 -8.77
N THR A 4 -34.69 10.29 -7.65
CA THR A 4 -33.73 11.27 -7.12
C THR A 4 -32.41 10.57 -6.83
N TRP A 5 -31.34 11.07 -7.47
CA TRP A 5 -30.00 10.51 -7.30
C TRP A 5 -29.51 10.71 -5.85
N ASN A 6 -29.08 9.63 -5.20
CA ASN A 6 -28.63 9.67 -3.81
C ASN A 6 -27.45 8.72 -3.58
N ASN A 7 -26.27 9.28 -3.29
CA ASN A 7 -25.03 8.53 -3.05
C ASN A 7 -24.81 8.15 -1.58
N LYS A 8 -25.76 8.42 -0.68
CA LYS A 8 -25.58 8.14 0.77
C LYS A 8 -25.31 6.66 1.08
N ALA A 9 -25.63 5.74 0.17
CA ALA A 9 -25.31 4.32 0.33
C ALA A 9 -23.80 4.05 0.46
N TRP A 10 -22.94 4.89 -0.12
CA TRP A 10 -21.49 4.76 0.00
C TRP A 10 -20.97 4.94 1.44
N PHE A 11 -21.69 5.66 2.31
CA PHE A 11 -21.32 5.76 3.72
C PHE A 11 -21.42 4.41 4.45
N MET A 12 -22.26 3.49 3.98
CA MET A 12 -22.32 2.13 4.53
C MET A 12 -21.09 1.29 4.15
N VAL A 13 -20.36 1.67 3.11
CA VAL A 13 -19.12 1.02 2.65
C VAL A 13 -17.89 1.59 3.35
N ALA A 14 -17.95 2.85 3.81
CA ALA A 14 -16.84 3.54 4.45
C ALA A 14 -16.20 2.79 5.63
N PRO A 15 -16.94 2.10 6.53
CA PRO A 15 -16.32 1.34 7.63
C PRO A 15 -15.43 0.20 7.13
N VAL A 16 -15.85 -0.50 6.08
CA VAL A 16 -15.05 -1.60 5.50
C VAL A 16 -13.81 -1.06 4.82
N VAL A 17 -13.92 0.04 4.06
CA VAL A 17 -12.77 0.70 3.43
C VAL A 17 -11.75 1.12 4.48
N LEU A 18 -12.21 1.69 5.59
CA LEU A 18 -11.36 2.10 6.70
C LEU A 18 -10.63 0.89 7.30
N LEU A 19 -11.35 -0.20 7.60
CA LEU A 19 -10.74 -1.43 8.11
C LEU A 19 -9.68 -1.99 7.15
N VAL A 20 -9.97 -2.07 5.85
CA VAL A 20 -9.03 -2.53 4.82
C VAL A 20 -7.82 -1.61 4.69
N ALA A 21 -8.03 -0.29 4.82
CA ALA A 21 -6.94 0.67 4.79
C ALA A 21 -5.93 0.39 5.92
N PHE A 22 -6.41 0.13 7.14
CA PHE A 22 -5.55 -0.18 8.27
C PHE A 22 -4.95 -1.59 8.22
N SER A 23 -5.72 -2.60 7.78
CA SER A 23 -5.27 -3.99 7.83
C SER A 23 -4.39 -4.42 6.66
N ALA A 24 -4.53 -3.77 5.50
CA ALA A 24 -3.85 -4.19 4.28
C ALA A 24 -3.10 -3.04 3.58
N VAL A 25 -3.73 -1.88 3.40
CA VAL A 25 -3.11 -0.80 2.60
C VAL A 25 -1.90 -0.21 3.32
N ILE A 26 -2.02 0.12 4.61
CA ILE A 26 -0.89 0.66 5.38
C ILE A 26 0.28 -0.33 5.44
N PRO A 27 0.09 -1.60 5.81
CA PRO A 27 1.17 -2.59 5.76
C PRO A 27 1.77 -2.75 4.37
N LEU A 28 0.95 -2.73 3.31
CA LEU A 28 1.44 -2.83 1.94
C LEU A 28 2.33 -1.66 1.54
N MET A 29 2.00 -0.43 1.99
CA MET A 29 2.88 0.73 1.77
C MET A 29 4.26 0.51 2.39
N THR A 30 4.33 -0.11 3.57
CA THR A 30 5.61 -0.46 4.22
C THR A 30 6.38 -1.51 3.43
N VAL A 31 5.70 -2.54 2.89
CA VAL A 31 6.35 -3.55 2.03
C VAL A 31 6.93 -2.90 0.78
N VAL A 32 6.16 -2.04 0.10
CA VAL A 32 6.63 -1.32 -1.09
C VAL A 32 7.81 -0.42 -0.73
N ASN A 33 7.75 0.28 0.40
CA ASN A 33 8.84 1.13 0.88
C ASN A 33 10.13 0.34 1.11
N TYR A 34 10.06 -0.83 1.75
CA TYR A 34 11.23 -1.68 1.95
C TYR A 34 11.71 -2.37 0.66
N SER A 35 10.85 -2.59 -0.33
CA SER A 35 11.27 -3.21 -1.59
C SER A 35 12.22 -2.34 -2.44
N VAL A 36 12.27 -1.02 -2.19
CA VAL A 36 13.11 -0.07 -2.93
C VAL A 36 14.24 0.52 -2.08
N GLN A 37 14.36 0.06 -0.84
CA GLN A 37 15.41 0.46 0.09
C GLN A 37 16.34 -0.70 0.39
N ASP A 38 17.61 -0.38 0.57
CA ASP A 38 18.59 -1.28 1.14
C ASP A 38 18.83 -0.90 2.61
N THR A 39 19.10 -1.89 3.46
CA THR A 39 19.35 -1.68 4.88
C THR A 39 20.76 -2.12 5.22
N PHE A 40 21.53 -1.19 5.77
CA PHE A 40 22.77 -1.51 6.46
C PHE A 40 22.48 -1.59 7.97
N GLY A 41 23.32 -2.32 8.70
CA GLY A 41 23.19 -2.43 10.16
C GLY A 41 23.03 -1.07 10.85
N ASN A 42 22.41 -1.07 12.04
CA ASN A 42 22.05 0.14 12.82
C ASN A 42 20.84 0.95 12.30
N ASN A 43 19.87 0.33 11.61
CA ASN A 43 18.65 1.00 11.12
C ASN A 43 18.93 2.13 10.11
N GLU A 44 20.03 2.04 9.36
CA GLU A 44 20.28 2.96 8.25
C GLU A 44 19.67 2.38 6.97
N PHE A 45 18.83 3.19 6.33
CA PHE A 45 18.14 2.84 5.09
C PHE A 45 18.61 3.75 3.95
N PHE A 46 18.98 3.12 2.83
CA PHE A 46 19.46 3.80 1.64
C PHE A 46 18.55 3.49 0.46
N TRP A 47 18.36 4.45 -0.44
CA TRP A 47 17.57 4.23 -1.65
C TRP A 47 18.34 3.32 -2.63
N ALA A 48 17.77 2.16 -2.94
CA ALA A 48 18.34 1.17 -3.86
C ALA A 48 17.58 1.05 -5.19
N GLY A 49 16.40 1.66 -5.29
CA GLY A 49 15.62 1.71 -6.53
C GLY A 49 15.15 0.32 -6.98
N THR A 50 15.51 -0.09 -8.19
CA THR A 50 15.08 -1.35 -8.82
C THR A 50 16.07 -2.50 -8.64
N GLN A 51 17.21 -2.27 -8.00
CA GLN A 51 18.32 -3.25 -7.91
C GLN A 51 17.85 -4.63 -7.43
N TRP A 52 17.07 -4.69 -6.34
CA TRP A 52 16.58 -5.95 -5.79
C TRP A 52 15.62 -6.69 -6.72
N PHE A 53 14.82 -5.97 -7.49
CA PHE A 53 13.94 -6.58 -8.48
C PHE A 53 14.75 -7.19 -9.63
N GLU A 54 15.78 -6.49 -10.10
CA GLU A 54 16.68 -6.98 -11.14
C GLU A 54 17.44 -8.23 -10.71
N GLU A 55 17.96 -8.24 -9.46
CA GLU A 55 18.67 -9.39 -8.90
C GLU A 55 17.77 -10.63 -8.78
N VAL A 56 16.55 -10.47 -8.25
CA VAL A 56 15.58 -11.56 -8.12
C VAL A 56 15.11 -12.09 -9.49
N LEU A 57 15.01 -11.22 -10.50
CA LEU A 57 14.62 -11.63 -11.85
C LEU A 57 15.78 -12.27 -12.63
N ALA A 58 17.03 -11.97 -12.25
CA ALA A 58 18.23 -12.53 -12.86
C ALA A 58 18.73 -13.82 -12.18
N SER A 59 18.16 -14.19 -11.02
CA SER A 59 18.45 -15.43 -10.27
C SER A 59 17.61 -16.62 -10.73
#